data_AF-A0A4R5M9D5-F1
#
_entry.id   AF-A0A4R5M9D5-F1
#
_cell.length_a   1.000
_cell.length_b   1.000
_cell.length_c   1.000
_cell.angle_alpha   90.00
_cell.angle_beta   90.00
_cell.angle_gamma   90.00
#
_symmetry.space_group_name_H-M   'P 1'
#
loop_
_entity.id
_entity.type
_entity.pdbx_description
1 polymer ?
#
loop_
_entity_poly.entity_id
_entity_poly.type
_entity_poly.pdbx_seq_one_letter_code
_entity_poly.pdbx_strand_id
1 'polypeptide(L)' 'MNKPKSKGAPRPRLGESVIVRAPFFAKPTVALVIAMYGDDTDDIGVQAFPLGRDSLQIPAIPFFDSEPDAGVRSAAWPA' A
#
# COMPACT_ATOMS: atom_id res chain seq x y z
N MET A 1 7.69 10.74 27.47
CA MET A 1 7.01 10.73 26.16
C MET A 1 7.68 9.66 25.30
N ASN A 2 7.24 8.41 25.44
CA ASN A 2 7.76 7.28 24.65
C ASN A 2 7.01 7.28 23.31
N LYS A 3 7.64 7.80 22.25
CA LYS A 3 7.26 7.38 20.89
C LYS A 3 7.59 5.89 20.81
N PRO A 4 6.64 4.98 20.57
CA PRO A 4 7.01 3.64 20.17
C PRO A 4 7.73 3.80 18.81
N LYS A 5 9.04 3.52 18.79
CA LYS A 5 9.72 3.18 17.55
C LYS A 5 9.01 1.92 17.06
N SER A 6 8.15 2.04 16.05
CA SER A 6 7.72 0.86 15.30
C SER A 6 9.02 0.14 14.91
N LYS A 7 9.19 -1.08 15.44
CA LYS A 7 10.28 -1.95 14.98
C LYS A 7 9.96 -2.19 13.52
N GLY A 8 10.73 -1.53 12.67
CA GLY A 8 10.49 -1.41 11.24
C GLY A 8 10.28 -2.76 10.61
N ALA A 9 9.04 -3.01 10.22
CA ALA A 9 8.78 -4.03 9.25
C ALA A 9 9.48 -3.68 7.93
N PRO A 10 9.78 -4.69 7.10
CA PRO A 10 10.44 -4.45 5.84
C PRO A 10 9.57 -3.54 4.98
N ARG A 11 10.05 -2.31 4.74
CA ARG A 11 9.46 -1.46 3.70
C ARG A 11 9.55 -2.20 2.37
N PRO A 12 8.52 -2.14 1.53
CA PRO A 12 8.55 -2.82 0.25
C PRO A 12 9.58 -2.14 -0.65
N ARG A 13 10.05 -2.87 -1.67
CA ARG A 13 10.98 -2.32 -2.66
C ARG A 13 10.24 -1.88 -3.92
N LEU A 14 10.88 -0.99 -4.69
CA LEU A 14 10.40 -0.66 -6.04
C LEU A 14 10.29 -1.93 -6.87
N GLY A 15 9.19 -2.06 -7.62
CA GLY A 15 8.86 -3.24 -8.42
C GLY A 15 8.29 -4.42 -7.65
N GLU A 16 8.19 -4.34 -6.32
CA GLU A 16 7.56 -5.40 -5.52
C GLU A 16 6.04 -5.40 -5.70
N SER A 17 5.44 -6.59 -5.67
CA SER A 17 3.99 -6.74 -5.74
C SER A 17 3.35 -6.60 -4.36
N VAL A 18 2.27 -5.84 -4.29
CA VAL A 18 1.46 -5.62 -3.09
C VAL A 18 -0.02 -5.83 -3.41
N ILE A 19 -0.83 -6.12 -2.41
CA ILE A 19 -2.28 -6.00 -2.50
C ILE A 19 -2.68 -4.60 -2.06
N VAL A 20 -3.64 -4.00 -2.77
CA VAL A 20 -4.16 -2.67 -2.52
C VAL A 20 -5.66 -2.74 -2.30
N ARG A 21 -6.12 -2.18 -1.19
CA ARG A 21 -7.53 -1.82 -0.93
C ARG A 21 -7.67 -0.31 -1.09
N ALA A 22 -8.65 0.13 -1.86
CA ALA A 22 -9.00 1.54 -1.99
C ALA A 22 -10.52 1.70 -2.23
N PRO A 23 -11.14 2.83 -1.85
CA PRO A 23 -12.60 3.01 -1.92
C PRO A 23 -13.23 2.88 -3.31
N PHE A 24 -12.45 3.08 -4.37
CA PHE A 24 -12.90 3.02 -5.76
C PHE A 24 -12.72 1.64 -6.41
N PHE A 25 -12.09 0.69 -5.71
CA PHE A 25 -12.03 -0.71 -6.12
C PHE A 25 -13.12 -1.53 -5.42
N ALA A 26 -13.81 -2.39 -6.18
CA ALA A 26 -14.85 -3.25 -5.61
C ALA A 26 -14.28 -4.32 -4.66
N LYS A 27 -13.03 -4.72 -4.87
CA LYS A 27 -12.27 -5.68 -4.08
C LYS A 27 -10.79 -5.26 -4.06
N PRO A 28 -10.00 -5.71 -3.08
CA PRO A 28 -8.56 -5.55 -3.13
C PRO A 28 -7.97 -6.11 -4.44
N THR A 29 -6.90 -5.50 -4.92
CA THR A 29 -6.27 -5.86 -6.19
C THR A 29 -4.75 -5.83 -6.09
N VAL A 30 -4.05 -6.54 -6.98
CA VAL A 30 -2.59 -6.50 -7.05
C VAL A 30 -2.12 -5.16 -7.62
N ALA A 31 -0.99 -4.69 -7.12
CA ALA A 31 -0.29 -3.51 -7.59
C ALA A 31 1.22 -3.72 -7.55
N LEU A 32 1.96 -2.89 -8.29
CA LEU A 32 3.41 -2.80 -8.20
C LEU A 32 3.80 -1.50 -7.49
N VAL A 33 4.80 -1.57 -6.62
CA VAL A 33 5.39 -0.38 -5.98
C VAL A 33 6.20 0.40 -7.00
N ILE A 34 5.86 1.67 -7.23
CA ILE A 34 6.51 2.54 -8.22
C ILE A 34 7.16 3.78 -7.61
N ALA A 35 6.86 4.10 -6.35
CA ALA A 35 7.50 5.19 -5.62
C ALA A 35 7.61 4.88 -4.13
N MET A 36 8.73 5.27 -3.53
CA MET A 36 8.98 5.24 -2.10
C MET A 36 9.14 6.68 -1.63
N TYR A 37 8.47 7.03 -0.54
CA TYR A 37 8.63 8.33 0.11
C TYR A 37 9.63 8.25 1.26
N GLY A 38 10.00 9.40 1.81
CA GLY A 38 10.98 9.50 2.88
C GLY A 38 10.51 8.88 4.20
N ASP A 39 11.36 9.00 5.22
CA ASP A 39 11.13 8.40 6.55
C ASP A 39 10.02 9.12 7.36
N ASP A 40 9.38 10.15 6.80
CA ASP A 40 8.29 10.91 7.41
C ASP A 40 6.91 10.29 7.15
N THR A 41 6.80 9.32 6.26
CA THR A 41 5.56 8.59 5.97
C THR A 41 5.77 7.11 5.62
N ASP A 42 4.77 6.30 5.97
CA ASP A 42 4.66 4.90 5.58
C ASP A 42 3.89 4.75 4.25
N ASP A 43 3.55 5.86 3.59
CA ASP A 43 2.92 5.81 2.28
C ASP A 43 3.90 5.32 1.21
N ILE A 44 3.33 4.69 0.18
CA ILE A 44 3.99 4.30 -1.05
C ILE A 44 3.18 4.74 -2.26
N GLY A 45 3.83 4.90 -3.41
CA GLY A 45 3.16 5.05 -4.69
C GLY A 45 3.07 3.70 -5.41
N VAL A 46 1.90 3.37 -5.97
CA VAL A 46 1.65 2.08 -6.62
C VAL A 46 0.96 2.22 -7.97
N GLN A 47 1.26 1.30 -8.88
CA GLN A 47 0.48 1.05 -10.10
C GLN A 47 -0.43 -0.15 -9.85
N ALA A 48 -1.73 0.08 -9.71
CA ALA A 48 -2.73 -0.95 -9.44
C ALA A 48 -3.31 -1.56 -10.72
N PHE A 49 -3.68 -2.85 -10.65
CA PHE A 49 -4.20 -3.65 -11.77
C PHE A 49 -5.59 -4.26 -11.47
N PRO A 50 -6.63 -3.43 -11.26
CA PRO A 50 -7.99 -3.92 -11.03
C PRO A 50 -8.51 -4.75 -12.20
N LEU A 51 -9.11 -5.91 -11.92
CA LEU A 51 -9.72 -6.74 -12.96
C LEU A 51 -10.92 -6.03 -13.60
N GLY A 52 -10.99 -6.05 -14.93
CA GLY A 52 -12.09 -5.46 -15.69
C GLY A 52 -12.07 -3.92 -15.75
N ARG A 53 -10.95 -3.29 -15.41
CA ARG A 53 -10.71 -1.85 -15.54
C ARG A 53 -9.28 -1.61 -15.99
N ASP A 54 -9.02 -0.39 -16.46
CA ASP A 54 -7.66 0.04 -16.76
C ASP A 54 -6.81 0.13 -15.49
N SER A 55 -5.50 -0.03 -15.68
CA SER A 55 -4.53 0.13 -14.60
C SER A 55 -4.54 1.58 -14.08
N LEU A 56 -4.53 1.76 -12.76
CA LEU A 56 -4.59 3.08 -12.12
C LEU A 56 -3.36 3.32 -11.25
N GLN A 57 -2.75 4.49 -11.38
CA GLN A 57 -1.71 4.94 -10.46
C GLN A 57 -2.33 5.54 -9.20
N ILE A 58 -1.89 5.07 -8.03
CA ILE A 58 -2.23 5.64 -6.73
C ILE A 58 -0.95 6.28 -6.18
N PRO A 59 -0.88 7.62 -6.10
CA PRO A 59 0.36 8.31 -5.78
C PRO A 59 0.77 8.10 -4.31
N ALA A 60 -0.17 8.01 -3.38
CA ALA A 60 0.12 7.76 -1.98
C ALA A 60 -0.93 6.83 -1.39
N ILE A 61 -0.49 5.71 -0.84
CA ILE A 61 -1.33 4.78 -0.09
C ILE A 61 -0.56 4.25 1.13
N PRO A 62 -1.17 4.19 2.32
CA PRO A 62 -0.49 3.70 3.51
C PRO A 62 -0.10 2.23 3.35
N PHE A 63 1.16 1.91 3.60
CA PHE A 63 1.66 0.54 3.62
C PHE A 63 1.52 -0.08 5.02
N PHE A 64 1.08 -1.33 5.07
CA PHE A 64 0.94 -2.15 6.27
C PHE A 64 1.67 -3.48 6.07
N ASP A 65 2.14 -4.07 7.16
CA ASP A 65 2.94 -5.30 7.12
C ASP A 65 2.09 -6.55 6.80
N SER A 66 0.78 -6.43 7.00
CA SER A 66 -0.22 -7.44 6.72
C SER A 66 -1.54 -6.76 6.36
N GLU A 67 -2.52 -7.54 5.88
CA GLU A 67 -3.85 -7.02 5.61
C GLU A 67 -4.43 -6.34 6.88
N PRO A 68 -4.85 -5.06 6.80
CA PRO A 68 -5.45 -4.37 7.92
C PRO A 68 -6.95 -4.66 8.04
N ASP A 69 -7.49 -4.33 9.21
CA ASP A 69 -8.91 -4.50 9.55
C ASP A 69 -9.86 -3.92 8.49
N ALA A 70 -11.06 -4.48 8.40
CA ALA A 70 -12.09 -4.06 7.44
C ALA A 70 -12.47 -2.57 7.56
N GLY A 71 -12.23 -1.94 8.72
CA GLY A 71 -12.44 -0.50 8.93
C GLY A 71 -11.44 0.40 8.18
N VAL A 72 -10.29 -0.13 7.77
CA VAL A 72 -9.29 0.59 7.00
C VAL A 72 -9.68 0.58 5.52
N ARG A 73 -10.02 1.76 5.01
CA ARG A 73 -10.57 1.94 3.65
C ARG A 73 -9.51 2.01 2.55
N SER A 74 -8.30 2.45 2.89
CA SER A 74 -7.16 2.57 1.98
C SER A 74 -5.92 1.95 2.62
N ALA A 75 -5.34 0.95 1.97
CA ALA A 75 -4.16 0.26 2.47
C ALA A 75 -3.46 -0.50 1.34
N ALA A 76 -2.14 -0.64 1.46
CA ALA A 76 -1.33 -1.59 0.72
C ALA A 76 -0.62 -2.54 1.68
N TRP A 77 -0.44 -3.81 1.31
CA TRP A 77 0.29 -4.80 2.11
C TRP A 77 0.93 -5.87 1.20
N PRO A 78 1.89 -6.68 1.67
CA PRO A 78 2.53 -7.72 0.85
C PRO A 78 1.51 -8.67 0.19
N ALA A 79 1.77 -9.05 -1.07
CA ALA A 79 0.94 -9.97 -1.84
C ALA A 79 1.15 -11.44 -1.51
#